data_AF-A0A2Z6QMZ8-F1
#
_entry.id   AF-A0A2Z6QMZ8-F1
#
_cell.length_a   1.000
_cell.length_b   1.000
_cell.length_c   1.000
_cell.angle_alpha   90.00
_cell.angle_beta   90.00
_cell.angle_gamma   90.00
#
_symmetry.space_group_name_H-M   'P 1'
#
loop_
_entity.id
_entity.type
_entity.pdbx_description
1 polymer ?
#
loop_
_entity_poly.entity_id
_entity_poly.type
_entity_poly.pdbx_seq_one_letter_code
_entity_poly.pdbx_strand_id
1 'polypeptide(L)'
;MSSNIIAKLFQKWKKVVKVAADQFEPIITEVDASIIDEAITLAFVMTGIPFCVISNPFFVNALKILNPSYNVSSREVFFERLLDNQIAKVNDKVDKIIEFATDITIGLDGWTAPDGSSIWNFVLLTPSR
;
A
#
# COMPACT_ATOMS: atom_id res chain seq x y z
N MET A 1 -2.60 62.75 15.25
CA MET A 1 -3.09 61.65 16.09
C MET A 1 -3.27 60.34 15.27
N SER A 2 -2.26 59.90 14.49
CA SER A 2 -2.35 58.67 13.66
C SER A 2 -1.16 57.70 13.81
N SER A 3 -0.09 58.08 14.50
CA SER A 3 1.15 57.27 14.66
C SER A 3 0.93 55.96 15.45
N ASN A 4 -0.07 55.90 16.33
CA ASN A 4 -0.24 54.77 17.26
C ASN A 4 -1.09 53.61 16.68
N ILE A 5 -1.81 53.85 15.58
CA ILE A 5 -2.72 52.85 15.00
C ILE A 5 -1.92 51.84 14.18
N ILE A 6 -0.99 52.31 13.34
CA ILE A 6 -0.15 51.45 12.49
C ILE A 6 0.73 50.53 13.36
N ALA A 7 1.33 51.06 14.43
CA ALA A 7 2.13 50.26 15.36
C ALA A 7 1.31 49.16 16.05
N LYS A 8 0.08 49.47 16.49
CA LYS A 8 -0.82 48.49 17.09
C LYS A 8 -1.30 47.43 16.09
N LEU A 9 -1.61 47.84 14.85
CA LEU A 9 -1.99 46.92 13.78
C LEU A 9 -0.83 45.98 13.41
N PHE A 10 0.40 46.49 13.37
CA PHE A 10 1.58 45.69 13.05
C PHE A 10 1.90 44.67 14.15
N GLN A 11 1.77 45.05 15.42
CA GLN A 11 1.92 44.12 16.54
C GLN A 11 0.82 43.06 16.57
N LYS A 12 -0.43 43.46 16.28
CA LYS A 12 -1.55 42.53 16.15
C LYS A 12 -1.32 41.56 14.98
N TRP A 13 -0.84 42.05 13.85
CA TRP A 13 -0.51 41.24 12.67
C TRP A 13 0.62 40.26 12.97
N LYS A 14 1.71 40.69 13.62
CA LYS A 14 2.79 39.80 14.07
C LYS A 14 2.29 38.69 15.00
N LYS A 15 1.39 39.01 15.92
CA LYS A 15 0.81 38.02 16.85
C LYS A 15 -0.09 37.02 16.11
N VAL A 16 -0.89 37.48 15.16
CA VAL A 16 -1.73 36.62 14.30
C VAL A 16 -0.87 35.74 13.41
N VAL A 17 0.20 36.28 12.80
CA VAL A 17 1.14 35.50 11.98
C VAL A 17 1.88 34.46 12.81
N LYS A 18 2.29 34.80 14.04
CA LYS A 18 2.94 33.84 14.94
C LYS A 18 2.00 32.73 15.38
N VAL A 19 0.76 33.04 15.76
CA VAL A 19 -0.26 32.03 16.07
C VAL A 19 -0.58 31.18 14.85
N ALA A 20 -0.67 31.79 13.66
CA ALA A 20 -0.90 31.06 12.42
C ALA A 20 0.28 30.16 12.05
N ALA A 21 1.53 30.58 12.30
CA ALA A 21 2.73 29.78 12.08
C ALA A 21 2.90 28.65 13.10
N ASP A 22 2.55 28.90 14.37
CA ASP A 22 2.54 27.90 15.43
C ASP A 22 1.38 26.89 15.25
N GLN A 23 0.34 27.24 14.48
CA GLN A 23 -0.75 26.35 14.05
C GLN A 23 -0.57 25.78 12.63
N PHE A 24 0.47 26.20 11.91
CA PHE A 24 0.84 25.62 10.63
C PHE A 24 1.78 24.45 10.91
N GLU A 25 1.21 23.28 11.20
CA GLU A 25 1.94 22.05 10.91
C GLU A 25 2.20 22.02 9.39
N PRO A 26 3.41 21.62 8.95
CA PRO A 26 3.74 21.59 7.53
C PRO A 26 2.69 20.76 6.79
N ILE A 27 1.92 21.40 5.91
CA ILE A 27 0.95 20.74 5.04
C ILE A 27 1.73 20.11 3.87
N ILE A 28 2.51 19.08 4.19
CA ILE A 28 2.65 17.78 3.52
C ILE A 28 3.13 16.86 4.65
N THR A 29 2.22 16.16 5.32
CA THR A 29 2.58 14.96 6.07
C THR A 29 3.26 14.02 5.09
N GLU A 30 4.40 13.44 5.48
CA GLU A 30 5.11 12.41 4.71
C GLU A 30 4.13 11.54 3.92
N VAL A 31 4.43 11.20 2.65
CA VAL A 31 3.69 10.12 2.00
C VAL A 31 3.75 8.94 2.95
N ASP A 32 2.61 8.58 3.54
CA ASP A 32 2.58 7.56 4.59
C ASP A 32 3.23 6.32 4.00
N ALA A 33 4.25 5.80 4.69
CA ALA A 33 4.98 4.63 4.26
C ALA A 33 4.02 3.47 3.94
N SER A 34 2.87 3.42 4.61
CA SER A 34 1.79 2.46 4.35
C SER A 34 1.21 2.53 2.91
N ILE A 35 1.08 3.73 2.34
CA ILE A 35 0.57 3.95 0.97
C ILE A 35 1.62 3.49 -0.04
N ILE A 36 2.89 3.79 0.21
CA ILE A 36 4.00 3.35 -0.66
C ILE A 36 4.12 1.83 -0.59
N ASP A 37 4.07 1.25 0.61
CA ASP A 37 4.08 -0.20 0.83
C ASP A 37 2.94 -0.88 0.07
N GLU A 38 1.72 -0.35 0.13
CA GLU A 38 0.57 -0.91 -0.59
C GLU A 38 0.76 -0.82 -2.11
N ALA A 39 1.21 0.33 -2.63
CA ALA A 39 1.45 0.52 -4.06
C ALA A 39 2.54 -0.43 -4.59
N ILE A 40 3.65 -0.58 -3.85
CA ILE A 40 4.72 -1.53 -4.19
C ILE A 40 4.18 -2.96 -4.16
N THR A 41 3.45 -3.34 -3.11
CA THR A 41 2.89 -4.70 -2.98
C THR A 41 1.97 -5.03 -4.15
N LEU A 42 1.07 -4.12 -4.53
CA LEU A 42 0.21 -4.28 -5.69
C LEU A 42 1.02 -4.39 -6.99
N ALA A 43 2.06 -3.57 -7.17
CA ALA A 43 2.91 -3.67 -8.36
C ALA A 43 3.57 -5.05 -8.46
N PHE A 44 4.10 -5.59 -7.37
CA PHE A 44 4.72 -6.91 -7.36
C PHE A 44 3.72 -8.02 -7.70
N VAL A 45 2.54 -8.02 -7.08
CA VAL A 45 1.50 -9.03 -7.30
C VAL A 45 0.95 -8.96 -8.73
N MET A 46 0.62 -7.76 -9.21
CA MET A 46 -0.06 -7.58 -10.50
C MET A 46 0.86 -7.78 -11.71
N THR A 47 2.17 -7.60 -11.54
CA THR A 47 3.14 -7.72 -12.64
C THR A 47 4.03 -8.96 -12.54
N GLY A 48 3.85 -9.79 -11.50
CA GLY A 48 4.64 -11.00 -11.31
C GLY A 48 6.11 -10.73 -11.03
N ILE A 49 6.45 -9.58 -10.43
CA ILE A 49 7.84 -9.31 -10.02
C ILE A 49 8.21 -10.34 -8.94
N PRO A 50 9.32 -11.07 -9.09
CA PRO A 50 9.77 -12.01 -8.07
C PRO A 50 9.95 -11.29 -6.73
N PHE A 51 9.35 -11.82 -5.67
CA PHE A 51 9.40 -11.20 -4.34
C PHE A 51 10.82 -11.09 -3.77
N CYS A 52 11.81 -11.81 -4.30
CA CYS A 52 13.21 -11.60 -3.95
C CYS A 52 13.73 -10.20 -4.31
N VAL A 53 13.07 -9.48 -5.22
CA VAL A 53 13.45 -8.13 -5.67
C VAL A 53 13.22 -7.08 -4.57
N ILE A 54 12.29 -7.28 -3.63
CA ILE A 54 11.98 -6.28 -2.59
C ILE A 54 13.19 -5.93 -1.72
N SER A 55 14.06 -6.91 -1.48
CA SER A 55 15.30 -6.77 -0.70
C SER A 55 16.55 -6.62 -1.57
N ASN A 56 16.40 -6.54 -2.89
CA ASN A 56 17.53 -6.37 -3.77
C ASN A 56 18.17 -4.98 -3.56
N PRO A 57 19.49 -4.87 -3.33
CA PRO A 57 20.13 -3.58 -3.03
C PRO A 57 19.93 -2.52 -4.11
N PHE A 58 19.87 -2.91 -5.39
CA PHE A 58 19.63 -1.96 -6.49
C PHE A 58 18.21 -1.43 -6.48
N PHE A 59 17.23 -2.29 -6.16
CA PHE A 59 15.83 -1.89 -6.03
C PHE A 59 15.64 -0.97 -4.82
N VAL A 60 16.20 -1.32 -3.66
CA VAL A 60 16.20 -0.47 -2.46
C VAL A 60 16.85 0.89 -2.74
N ASN A 61 18.00 0.89 -3.41
CA ASN A 61 18.67 2.13 -3.80
C ASN A 61 17.82 2.98 -4.76
N ALA A 62 17.15 2.36 -5.74
CA ALA A 62 16.23 3.07 -6.62
C ALA A 62 15.08 3.73 -5.85
N LEU A 63 14.46 3.03 -4.90
CA LEU A 63 13.42 3.58 -4.03
C LEU A 63 13.95 4.73 -3.16
N LYS A 64 15.18 4.63 -2.66
CA LYS A 64 15.83 5.71 -1.89
C LYS A 64 16.16 6.93 -2.74
N ILE A 65 16.50 6.76 -4.02
CA ILE A 65 16.69 7.89 -4.95
C ILE A 65 15.35 8.60 -5.21
N LEU A 66 14.27 7.83 -5.37
CA LEU A 66 12.92 8.37 -5.59
C LEU A 66 12.34 9.05 -4.35
N ASN A 67 12.53 8.46 -3.17
CA ASN A 67 12.10 9.00 -1.90
C ASN A 67 13.12 8.65 -0.79
N PRO A 68 14.07 9.56 -0.49
CA PRO A 68 15.11 9.31 0.51
C PRO A 68 14.59 9.00 1.91
N SER A 69 13.46 9.61 2.28
CA SER A 69 12.82 9.45 3.60
C SER A 69 12.08 8.13 3.75
N TYR A 70 11.66 7.49 2.65
CA TYR A 70 10.94 6.22 2.71
C TYR A 70 11.87 5.09 3.14
N ASN A 71 11.50 4.38 4.21
CA ASN A 71 12.21 3.18 4.64
C ASN A 71 11.54 1.94 4.03
N VAL A 72 12.26 1.26 3.15
CA VAL A 72 11.73 0.06 2.48
C VAL A 72 11.42 -1.02 3.51
N SER A 73 10.22 -1.59 3.45
CA SER A 73 9.81 -2.70 4.30
C SER A 73 10.76 -3.90 4.17
N SER A 74 11.02 -4.59 5.29
CA SER A 74 11.81 -5.82 5.24
C SER A 74 11.08 -6.91 4.47
N ARG A 75 11.80 -7.95 4.07
CA ARG A 75 11.21 -9.09 3.37
C ARG A 75 10.13 -9.74 4.23
N GLU A 76 10.41 -9.93 5.52
CA GLU A 76 9.49 -10.54 6.49
C GLU A 76 8.20 -9.74 6.58
N VAL A 77 8.30 -8.41 6.74
CA VAL A 77 7.14 -7.52 6.78
C VAL A 77 6.33 -7.57 5.47
N PHE A 78 7.02 -7.66 4.34
CA PHE A 78 6.36 -7.79 3.05
C PHE A 78 5.54 -9.08 2.95
N PHE A 79 6.10 -10.21 3.35
CA PHE A 79 5.44 -11.52 3.27
C PHE A 79 4.36 -11.70 4.34
N GLU A 80 4.66 -11.44 5.60
CA GLU A 80 3.79 -11.79 6.74
C GLU A 80 2.70 -10.75 7.02
N ARG A 81 2.74 -9.59 6.37
CA ARG A 81 1.79 -8.51 6.64
C ARG A 81 1.23 -7.91 5.37
N LEU A 82 2.09 -7.43 4.48
CA LEU A 82 1.61 -6.69 3.30
C LEU A 82 0.89 -7.61 2.33
N LEU A 83 1.46 -8.78 2.02
CA LEU A 83 0.80 -9.78 1.17
C LEU A 83 -0.46 -10.35 1.83
N ASP A 84 -0.40 -10.71 3.11
CA ASP A 84 -1.57 -11.23 3.84
C ASP A 84 -2.74 -10.25 3.86
N ASN A 85 -2.47 -8.95 4.02
CA ASN A 85 -3.48 -7.91 3.91
C ASN A 85 -4.11 -7.84 2.52
N GLN A 86 -3.33 -8.01 1.44
CA GLN A 86 -3.87 -8.04 0.08
C GLN A 86 -4.66 -9.32 -0.19
N ILE A 87 -4.20 -10.47 0.33
CA ILE A 87 -4.91 -11.75 0.26
C ILE A 87 -6.26 -11.64 0.97
N ALA A 88 -6.31 -11.09 2.19
CA ALA A 88 -7.55 -10.89 2.93
C ALA A 88 -8.56 -10.03 2.15
N LYS A 89 -8.11 -8.92 1.55
CA LYS A 89 -8.97 -8.07 0.70
C LYS A 89 -9.51 -8.80 -0.54
N VAL A 90 -8.72 -9.70 -1.13
CA VAL A 90 -9.16 -10.52 -2.27
C VAL A 90 -10.13 -11.59 -1.83
N ASN A 91 -9.83 -12.30 -0.74
CA ASN A 91 -10.70 -13.33 -0.17
C ASN A 91 -12.06 -12.76 0.21
N ASP A 92 -12.13 -11.61 0.88
CA ASP A 92 -13.39 -10.94 1.22
C ASP A 92 -14.26 -10.64 -0.02
N LYS A 93 -13.63 -10.39 -1.18
CA LYS A 93 -14.34 -10.17 -2.44
C LYS A 93 -14.78 -11.49 -3.07
N VAL A 94 -13.90 -12.48 -3.06
CA VAL A 94 -14.18 -13.83 -3.58
C VAL A 94 -15.31 -14.48 -2.78
N ASP A 95 -15.28 -14.40 -1.46
CA ASP A 95 -16.31 -14.93 -0.57
C ASP A 95 -17.68 -14.33 -0.88
N LYS A 96 -17.75 -13.01 -1.11
CA LYS A 96 -18.99 -12.36 -1.55
C LYS A 96 -19.45 -12.86 -2.92
N ILE A 97 -18.53 -13.02 -3.88
CA ILE A 97 -18.86 -13.55 -5.21
C ILE A 97 -19.46 -14.96 -5.08
N ILE A 98 -18.88 -15.79 -4.22
CA ILE A 98 -19.34 -17.17 -3.98
C ILE A 98 -20.68 -17.17 -3.24
N GLU A 99 -20.84 -16.36 -2.19
CA GLU A 99 -22.07 -16.27 -1.38
C GLU A 99 -23.30 -15.89 -2.22
N PHE A 100 -23.12 -15.00 -3.22
CA PHE A 100 -24.19 -14.54 -4.09
C PHE A 100 -24.27 -15.29 -5.43
N ALA A 101 -23.44 -16.31 -5.67
CA ALA A 101 -23.51 -17.10 -6.90
C ALA A 101 -24.73 -18.03 -6.90
N THR A 102 -25.48 -18.07 -8.01
CA THR A 102 -26.62 -19.00 -8.15
C THR A 102 -26.17 -20.44 -8.37
N ASP A 103 -25.07 -20.59 -9.09
CA ASP A 103 -24.49 -21.86 -9.49
C ASP A 103 -22.96 -21.74 -9.42
N ILE A 104 -22.28 -22.84 -9.10
CA ILE A 104 -20.83 -22.90 -9.08
C ILE A 104 -20.41 -24.19 -9.77
N THR A 105 -19.47 -24.08 -10.72
CA THR A 105 -18.80 -25.24 -11.31
C THR A 105 -17.41 -25.37 -10.72
N ILE A 106 -17.02 -26.58 -10.33
CA ILE A 106 -15.68 -26.87 -9.81
C ILE A 106 -14.91 -27.65 -10.88
N GLY A 107 -13.89 -27.03 -11.45
CA GLY A 107 -12.90 -27.67 -12.29
C GLY A 107 -11.82 -28.33 -11.44
N LEU A 108 -11.49 -29.59 -11.76
CA LEU A 108 -10.43 -30.35 -11.11
C LEU A 108 -9.36 -30.66 -12.15
N ASP A 109 -8.12 -30.34 -11.82
CA ASP A 109 -6.95 -30.74 -12.60
C ASP A 109 -5.88 -31.30 -11.66
N GLY A 110 -5.03 -32.18 -12.17
CA GLY A 110 -3.96 -32.76 -11.38
C GLY A 110 -2.86 -33.38 -12.21
N TRP A 111 -1.63 -33.29 -11.70
CA TRP A 111 -0.45 -33.89 -12.32
C TRP A 111 0.54 -34.36 -11.24
N THR A 112 1.43 -35.27 -11.63
CA THR A 112 2.52 -35.73 -10.76
C THR A 112 3.78 -34.94 -11.09
N ALA A 113 4.39 -34.32 -10.10
CA ALA A 113 5.66 -33.60 -10.23
C ALA A 113 6.85 -34.57 -10.41
N PRO A 114 8.01 -34.10 -10.91
CA PRO A 114 9.18 -34.95 -11.11
C PRO A 114 9.73 -35.64 -9.85
N ASP A 115 9.40 -35.13 -8.66
CA ASP A 115 9.75 -35.74 -7.37
C ASP A 115 8.74 -36.81 -6.91
N GLY A 116 7.72 -37.10 -7.72
CA GLY A 116 6.66 -38.06 -7.42
C GLY A 116 5.51 -37.51 -6.59
N SER A 117 5.54 -36.22 -6.20
CA SER A 117 4.42 -35.60 -5.48
C SER A 117 3.22 -35.35 -6.42
N SER A 118 2.00 -35.50 -5.89
CA SER A 118 0.77 -35.17 -6.63
C SER A 118 0.37 -33.72 -6.37
N ILE A 119 0.17 -32.97 -7.45
CA ILE A 119 -0.35 -31.60 -7.40
C ILE A 119 -1.80 -31.63 -7.88
N TRP A 120 -2.68 -30.99 -7.12
CA TRP A 120 -4.11 -30.89 -7.42
C TRP A 120 -4.49 -29.42 -7.50
N ASN A 121 -5.19 -29.05 -8.57
CA ASN A 121 -5.74 -27.72 -8.78
C ASN A 121 -7.27 -27.78 -8.74
N PHE A 122 -7.87 -26.82 -8.03
CA PHE A 122 -9.30 -26.63 -7.92
C PHE A 122 -9.62 -25.24 -8.44
N VAL A 123 -10.43 -25.14 -9.50
CA VAL A 123 -10.86 -23.86 -10.07
C VAL A 123 -12.36 -23.72 -9.89
N LEU A 124 -12.77 -22.67 -9.18
CA LEU A 124 -14.18 -22.32 -9.04
C LEU A 124 -14.58 -21.37 -10.17
N LEU A 125 -15.64 -21.72 -10.89
CA LEU A 125 -16.21 -20.97 -11.99
C LEU A 125 -17.63 -20.54 -11.60
N THR A 126 -17.98 -19.28 -11.89
CA THR A 126 -19.32 -18.75 -11.65
C THR A 126 -19.98 -18.41 -12.98
N PRO A 127 -21.31 -18.38 -13.11
CA PRO A 127 -21.98 -18.12 -14.39
C PRO A 127 -21.57 -16.80 -15.07
N SER A 128 -21.06 -15.84 -14.29
CA SER A 128 -20.62 -14.54 -14.78
C SER A 128 -19.12 -14.45 -15.10
N ARG A 129 -18.31 -15.46 -14.74
CA ARG A 129 -16.85 -15.54 -14.97
C ARG A 129 -16.32 -16.97 -15.02
#